data_AF-A0A314ZDF1-F1
#
_entry.id   AF-A0A314ZDF1-F1
#
_cell.length_a   1.000
_cell.length_b   1.000
_cell.length_c   1.000
_cell.angle_alpha   90.00
_cell.angle_beta   90.00
_cell.angle_gamma   90.00
#
_symmetry.space_group_name_H-M   'P 1'
#
loop_
_entity.id
_entity.type
_entity.pdbx_description
1 polymer ?
#
loop_
_entity_poly.entity_id
_entity_poly.type
_entity_poly.pdbx_seq_one_letter_code
_entity_poly.pdbx_strand_id
1 'polypeptide(L)'
;MEKENVKPTAFTYKLLIDTKGQCNDMTGMDQVYETMKAEGFEPDITVKATLAKHYAAGGLKEKAEAVLKDMEGGNLKENRWACQALLPLYAELGQVDEVERVWKVCESNPRLQECMAAIEAWGKLNKIEEAEAVFEKMSNTFKKLSSKHYYVLLKVYANGKKLTKGKDLVKRMADSNCDIGPLTWDALVKLYVGAGQLEKADSMLQKAAQTNRMKPLFNSYMTIMEQYSKKGDTHNAERDIL
;
A
#
# COMPACT_ATOMS: atom_id res chain seq x y z
N MET A 1 -1.61 -23.48 -22.67
CA MET A 1 -2.66 -23.98 -21.76
C MET A 1 -3.72 -24.73 -22.53
N GLU A 2 -4.50 -24.09 -23.40
CA GLU A 2 -5.51 -24.79 -24.23
C GLU A 2 -4.90 -25.85 -25.16
N LYS A 3 -3.79 -25.53 -25.83
CA LYS A 3 -3.04 -26.48 -26.68
C LYS A 3 -2.46 -27.68 -25.93
N GLU A 4 -2.36 -27.63 -24.60
CA GLU A 4 -1.84 -28.71 -23.76
C GLU A 4 -2.91 -29.33 -22.86
N ASN A 5 -4.19 -29.01 -23.09
CA ASN A 5 -5.34 -29.55 -22.36
C ASN A 5 -5.30 -29.33 -20.83
N VAL A 6 -4.59 -28.30 -20.37
CA VAL A 6 -4.55 -27.90 -18.96
C VAL A 6 -5.75 -27.02 -18.67
N LYS A 7 -6.68 -27.50 -17.83
CA LYS A 7 -7.89 -26.76 -17.45
C LYS A 7 -7.54 -25.52 -16.62
N PRO A 8 -8.12 -24.35 -16.95
CA PRO A 8 -8.00 -23.16 -16.12
C PRO A 8 -8.49 -23.40 -14.69
N THR A 9 -7.93 -22.63 -13.75
CA THR A 9 -8.38 -22.56 -12.36
C THR A 9 -8.82 -21.13 -12.04
N ALA A 10 -9.53 -20.91 -10.93
CA ALA A 10 -9.85 -19.56 -10.45
C ALA A 10 -8.59 -18.67 -10.31
N PHE A 11 -7.46 -19.27 -9.90
CA PHE A 11 -6.17 -18.57 -9.84
C PHE A 11 -5.65 -18.18 -11.24
N THR A 12 -5.81 -19.05 -12.24
CA THR A 12 -5.45 -18.77 -13.63
C THR A 12 -6.21 -17.55 -14.16
N TYR A 13 -7.52 -17.49 -13.97
CA TYR A 13 -8.32 -16.34 -14.39
C TYR A 13 -7.91 -15.06 -13.68
N LYS A 14 -7.71 -15.12 -12.36
CA LYS A 14 -7.22 -13.96 -11.59
C LYS A 14 -5.90 -13.42 -12.15
N LEU A 15 -4.96 -14.31 -12.49
CA LEU A 15 -3.68 -13.91 -13.08
C LEU A 15 -3.87 -13.26 -14.46
N LEU A 16 -4.73 -13.84 -15.32
CA LEU A 16 -5.02 -13.29 -16.63
C LEU A 16 -5.70 -11.91 -16.54
N ILE A 17 -6.67 -11.74 -15.62
CA ILE A 17 -7.31 -10.46 -15.33
C ILE A 17 -6.27 -9.44 -14.88
N ASP A 18 -5.41 -9.78 -13.90
CA ASP A 18 -4.39 -8.85 -13.41
C ASP A 18 -3.38 -8.48 -14.51
N THR A 19 -2.97 -9.45 -15.32
CA THR A 19 -2.04 -9.23 -16.45
C THR A 19 -2.66 -8.29 -17.50
N LYS A 20 -3.91 -8.52 -17.88
CA LYS A 20 -4.63 -7.66 -18.84
C LYS A 20 -4.81 -6.25 -18.31
N GLY A 21 -5.18 -6.11 -17.04
CA GLY A 21 -5.28 -4.82 -16.36
C GLY A 21 -3.95 -4.06 -16.31
N GLN A 22 -2.84 -4.75 -16.00
CA GLN A 22 -1.49 -4.17 -16.04
C GLN A 22 -1.09 -3.67 -17.44
N CYS A 23 -1.54 -4.33 -18.50
CA CYS A 23 -1.35 -3.89 -19.89
C CYS A 23 -2.31 -2.76 -20.32
N ASN A 24 -3.16 -2.26 -19.41
CA ASN A 24 -4.25 -1.33 -19.69
C ASN A 24 -5.25 -1.85 -20.75
N ASP A 25 -5.32 -3.16 -20.95
CA ASP A 25 -6.25 -3.84 -21.88
C ASP A 25 -7.56 -4.14 -21.14
N MET A 26 -8.35 -3.09 -20.90
CA MET A 26 -9.61 -3.19 -20.15
C MET A 26 -10.63 -4.08 -20.87
N THR A 27 -10.67 -4.03 -22.21
CA THR A 27 -11.55 -4.89 -23.01
C THR A 27 -11.16 -6.37 -22.87
N GLY A 28 -9.87 -6.69 -22.96
CA GLY A 28 -9.39 -8.06 -22.75
C GLY A 28 -9.60 -8.54 -21.32
N MET A 29 -9.47 -7.64 -20.33
CA MET A 29 -9.78 -7.95 -18.93
C MET A 29 -11.26 -8.32 -18.74
N ASP A 30 -12.18 -7.55 -19.33
CA ASP A 30 -13.63 -7.81 -19.30
C ASP A 30 -13.95 -9.17 -19.94
N GLN A 31 -13.33 -9.47 -21.10
CA GLN A 31 -13.51 -10.76 -21.77
C GLN A 31 -13.08 -11.93 -20.89
N VAL A 32 -11.91 -11.86 -20.24
CA VAL A 32 -11.44 -12.91 -19.33
C VAL A 32 -12.38 -13.07 -18.14
N TYR A 33 -12.91 -11.97 -17.61
CA TYR A 33 -13.88 -11.99 -16.52
C TYR A 33 -15.21 -12.63 -16.90
N GLU A 34 -15.73 -12.34 -18.09
CA GLU A 34 -16.95 -12.98 -18.60
C GLU A 34 -16.73 -14.47 -18.88
N THR A 35 -15.58 -14.86 -19.44
CA THR A 35 -15.21 -16.27 -19.64
C THR A 35 -15.13 -17.02 -18.32
N MET A 36 -14.53 -16.43 -17.27
CA MET A 36 -14.48 -17.02 -15.94
C MET A 36 -15.88 -17.41 -15.43
N LYS A 37 -16.84 -16.49 -15.56
CA LYS A 37 -18.24 -16.73 -15.16
C LYS A 37 -18.93 -17.77 -16.05
N ALA A 38 -18.72 -17.71 -17.37
CA ALA A 38 -19.32 -18.65 -18.32
C ALA A 38 -18.85 -20.09 -18.10
N GLU A 39 -17.62 -20.27 -17.60
CA GLU A 39 -17.08 -21.58 -17.21
C GLU A 39 -17.45 -22.00 -15.78
N GLY A 40 -18.32 -21.24 -15.10
CA GLY A 40 -18.87 -21.57 -13.79
C GLY A 40 -17.96 -21.23 -12.60
N PHE A 41 -16.92 -20.41 -12.80
CA PHE A 41 -16.10 -19.93 -11.70
C PHE A 41 -16.68 -18.65 -11.13
N GLU A 42 -17.13 -18.71 -9.87
CA GLU A 42 -17.64 -17.53 -9.18
C GLU A 42 -16.52 -16.56 -8.79
N PRO A 43 -16.60 -15.27 -9.18
CA PRO A 43 -15.60 -14.28 -8.80
C PRO A 43 -15.58 -14.01 -7.30
N ASP A 44 -14.45 -14.36 -6.67
CA ASP A 44 -14.21 -14.01 -5.28
C ASP A 44 -13.88 -12.50 -5.10
N ILE A 45 -13.74 -12.06 -3.85
CA ILE A 45 -13.40 -10.65 -3.58
C ILE A 45 -12.08 -10.24 -4.22
N THR A 46 -11.16 -11.18 -4.38
CA THR A 46 -9.82 -10.86 -4.83
C THR A 46 -9.82 -10.57 -6.31
N VAL A 47 -10.62 -11.32 -7.08
CA VAL A 47 -10.92 -11.03 -8.49
C VAL A 47 -11.61 -9.68 -8.61
N LYS A 48 -12.67 -9.43 -7.82
CA LYS A 48 -13.41 -8.15 -7.84
C LYS A 48 -12.51 -6.96 -7.46
N ALA A 49 -11.70 -7.07 -6.41
CA ALA A 49 -10.74 -6.05 -6.01
C ALA A 49 -9.69 -5.78 -7.11
N THR A 50 -9.26 -6.82 -7.83
CA THR A 50 -8.32 -6.68 -8.95
C THR A 50 -8.95 -5.92 -10.12
N LEU A 51 -10.20 -6.22 -10.47
CA LEU A 51 -10.96 -5.48 -11.49
C LEU A 51 -11.11 -4.01 -11.09
N ALA A 52 -11.59 -3.73 -9.88
CA ALA A 52 -11.80 -2.37 -9.39
C ALA A 52 -10.50 -1.55 -9.40
N LYS A 53 -9.37 -2.15 -8.95
CA LYS A 53 -8.03 -1.52 -9.00
C LYS A 53 -7.68 -1.09 -10.43
N HIS A 54 -7.83 -2.00 -11.39
CA HIS A 54 -7.44 -1.73 -12.78
C HIS A 54 -8.39 -0.76 -13.48
N TYR A 55 -9.70 -0.86 -13.23
CA TYR A 55 -10.64 0.15 -13.71
C TYR A 55 -10.34 1.55 -13.15
N ALA A 56 -10.03 1.66 -11.86
CA ALA A 56 -9.66 2.92 -11.23
C ALA A 56 -8.40 3.51 -11.90
N ALA A 57 -7.36 2.69 -12.08
CA ALA A 57 -6.11 3.11 -12.74
C ALA A 57 -6.32 3.47 -14.23
N GLY A 58 -7.22 2.79 -14.92
CA GLY A 58 -7.62 3.07 -16.30
C GLY A 58 -8.59 4.25 -16.46
N GLY A 59 -8.96 4.93 -15.37
CA GLY A 59 -9.88 6.06 -15.38
C GLY A 59 -11.37 5.70 -15.55
N LEU A 60 -11.71 4.41 -15.53
CA LEU A 60 -13.07 3.89 -15.65
C LEU A 60 -13.76 3.87 -14.28
N LYS A 61 -13.96 5.06 -13.70
CA LYS A 61 -14.40 5.24 -12.30
C LYS A 61 -15.76 4.59 -12.02
N GLU A 62 -16.72 4.70 -12.94
CA GLU A 62 -18.06 4.17 -12.76
C GLU A 62 -18.05 2.63 -12.71
N LYS A 63 -17.22 1.99 -13.55
CA LYS A 63 -17.03 0.54 -13.50
C LYS A 63 -16.36 0.11 -12.20
N ALA A 64 -15.33 0.84 -11.76
CA ALA A 64 -14.66 0.57 -10.49
C ALA A 64 -15.65 0.65 -9.32
N GLU A 65 -16.42 1.73 -9.24
CA GLU A 65 -17.42 1.95 -8.20
C GLU A 65 -18.51 0.87 -8.20
N ALA A 66 -19.03 0.48 -9.36
CA ALA A 66 -20.00 -0.61 -9.46
C ALA A 66 -19.46 -1.92 -8.87
N VAL A 67 -18.19 -2.26 -9.15
CA VAL A 67 -17.54 -3.45 -8.57
C VAL A 67 -17.35 -3.30 -7.06
N LEU A 68 -16.98 -2.12 -6.56
CA LEU A 68 -16.85 -1.89 -5.11
C LEU A 68 -18.19 -2.02 -4.39
N LYS A 69 -19.29 -1.52 -4.97
CA LYS A 69 -20.63 -1.68 -4.40
C LYS A 69 -21.07 -3.15 -4.39
N ASP A 70 -20.76 -3.91 -5.44
CA ASP A 70 -20.97 -5.36 -5.46
C ASP A 70 -20.13 -6.09 -4.40
N MET A 71 -18.88 -5.66 -4.16
CA MET A 71 -18.03 -6.21 -3.09
C MET A 71 -18.56 -5.94 -1.68
N GLU A 72 -19.33 -4.87 -1.46
CA GLU A 72 -19.99 -4.62 -0.17
C GLU A 72 -21.05 -5.67 0.15
N GLY A 73 -21.69 -6.24 -0.86
CA GLY A 73 -22.83 -7.15 -0.72
C GLY A 73 -24.06 -6.44 -0.13
N GLY A 74 -25.03 -7.22 0.35
CA GLY A 74 -26.27 -6.68 0.91
C GLY A 74 -26.09 -5.96 2.26
N ASN A 75 -25.13 -6.40 3.09
CA ASN A 75 -24.85 -5.81 4.39
C ASN A 75 -23.34 -5.82 4.67
N LEU A 76 -22.70 -4.64 4.61
CA LEU A 76 -21.27 -4.49 4.84
C LEU A 76 -20.83 -4.90 6.26
N LYS A 77 -21.70 -4.80 7.27
CA LYS A 77 -21.37 -5.24 8.64
C LYS A 77 -21.21 -6.76 8.72
N GLU A 78 -22.04 -7.50 8.01
CA GLU A 78 -21.94 -8.96 7.90
C GLU A 78 -20.78 -9.35 6.97
N ASN A 79 -20.53 -8.55 5.94
CA ASN A 79 -19.45 -8.71 4.97
C ASN A 79 -18.16 -7.94 5.34
N ARG A 80 -17.85 -7.85 6.64
CA ARG A 80 -16.81 -6.96 7.17
C ARG A 80 -15.39 -7.21 6.62
N TRP A 81 -15.10 -8.43 6.17
CA TRP A 81 -13.81 -8.74 5.56
C TRP A 81 -13.57 -7.96 4.26
N ALA A 82 -14.63 -7.49 3.58
CA ALA A 82 -14.51 -6.63 2.41
C ALA A 82 -13.92 -5.25 2.72
N CYS A 83 -14.09 -4.73 3.95
CA CYS A 83 -13.59 -3.41 4.33
C CYS A 83 -12.10 -3.24 4.06
N GLN A 84 -11.29 -4.29 4.25
CA GLN A 84 -9.85 -4.25 3.99
C GLN A 84 -9.53 -3.92 2.52
N ALA A 85 -10.31 -4.42 1.57
CA ALA A 85 -10.14 -4.14 0.15
C ALA A 85 -10.82 -2.83 -0.26
N LEU A 86 -12.02 -2.55 0.27
CA LEU A 86 -12.83 -1.38 -0.07
C LEU A 86 -12.15 -0.07 0.30
N LEU A 87 -11.57 0.04 1.51
CA LEU A 87 -10.94 1.27 2.00
C LEU A 87 -9.90 1.85 1.02
N PRO A 88 -8.82 1.13 0.65
CA PRO A 88 -7.81 1.68 -0.24
C PRO A 88 -8.29 1.87 -1.68
N LEU A 89 -9.34 1.17 -2.12
CA LEU A 89 -9.91 1.30 -3.48
C LEU A 89 -10.84 2.51 -3.58
N TYR A 90 -11.71 2.74 -2.59
CA TYR A 90 -12.51 3.97 -2.52
C TYR A 90 -11.63 5.21 -2.40
N ALA A 91 -10.53 5.13 -1.65
CA ALA A 91 -9.54 6.20 -1.59
C ALA A 91 -8.87 6.47 -2.94
N GLU A 92 -8.63 5.43 -3.75
CA GLU A 92 -8.06 5.57 -5.10
C GLU A 92 -9.01 6.25 -6.08
N LEU A 93 -10.32 6.10 -5.87
CA LEU A 93 -11.34 6.86 -6.60
C LEU A 93 -11.53 8.29 -6.08
N GLY A 94 -10.90 8.66 -4.94
CA GLY A 94 -11.05 9.96 -4.30
C GLY A 94 -12.33 10.11 -3.47
N GLN A 95 -13.03 9.00 -3.17
CA GLN A 95 -14.33 9.02 -2.50
C GLN A 95 -14.17 9.05 -0.97
N VAL A 96 -13.97 10.26 -0.44
CA VAL A 96 -13.74 10.51 1.00
C VAL A 96 -14.89 9.97 1.87
N ASP A 97 -16.14 10.26 1.50
CA ASP A 97 -17.33 9.88 2.27
C ASP A 97 -17.49 8.35 2.36
N GLU A 98 -17.12 7.63 1.29
CA GLU A 98 -17.16 6.17 1.25
C GLU A 98 -16.07 5.56 2.14
N VAL A 99 -14.85 6.13 2.14
CA VAL A 99 -13.79 5.70 3.07
C VAL A 99 -14.23 5.91 4.52
N GLU A 100 -14.86 7.04 4.84
CA GLU A 100 -15.38 7.30 6.19
C GLU A 100 -16.48 6.29 6.58
N ARG A 101 -17.45 6.05 5.69
CA ARG A 101 -18.56 5.11 5.92
C ARG A 101 -18.06 3.69 6.15
N VAL A 102 -17.12 3.23 5.31
CA VAL A 102 -16.54 1.89 5.44
C VAL A 102 -15.71 1.77 6.73
N TRP A 103 -14.93 2.81 7.08
CA TRP A 103 -14.14 2.80 8.32
C TRP A 103 -15.02 2.74 9.57
N LYS A 104 -16.15 3.47 9.60
CA LYS A 104 -17.12 3.44 10.72
C LYS A 104 -17.63 2.02 11.05
N VAL A 105 -17.70 1.12 10.06
CA VAL A 105 -18.07 -0.29 10.29
C VAL A 105 -17.01 -1.04 11.09
N CYS A 106 -15.73 -0.71 10.89
CA CYS A 106 -14.60 -1.36 11.57
C CYS A 106 -14.28 -0.69 12.91
N GLU A 107 -14.57 0.60 13.03
CA GLU A 107 -14.01 1.49 14.03
C GLU A 107 -14.28 1.06 15.48
N SER A 108 -15.44 0.48 15.79
CA SER A 108 -15.82 0.13 17.17
C SER A 108 -15.01 -1.02 17.75
N ASN A 109 -14.53 -1.94 16.91
CA ASN A 109 -13.73 -3.09 17.31
C ASN A 109 -12.73 -3.42 16.19
N PRO A 110 -11.72 -2.56 15.95
CA PRO A 110 -10.92 -2.61 14.72
C PRO A 110 -10.01 -3.83 14.70
N ARG A 111 -9.76 -4.39 13.50
CA ARG A 111 -8.72 -5.41 13.28
C ARG A 111 -7.45 -4.76 12.72
N LEU A 112 -6.28 -5.32 13.00
CA LEU A 112 -4.99 -4.78 12.54
C LEU A 112 -4.95 -4.50 11.03
N GLN A 113 -5.45 -5.44 10.21
CA GLN A 113 -5.47 -5.29 8.76
C GLN A 113 -6.40 -4.16 8.29
N GLU A 114 -7.51 -3.94 8.99
CA GLU A 114 -8.45 -2.85 8.69
C GLU A 114 -7.84 -1.49 9.07
N CYS A 115 -7.13 -1.41 10.20
CA CYS A 115 -6.40 -0.19 10.57
C CYS A 115 -5.34 0.15 9.52
N MET A 116 -4.54 -0.83 9.08
CA MET A 116 -3.53 -0.63 8.04
C MET A 116 -4.15 -0.13 6.74
N ALA A 117 -5.23 -0.77 6.29
CA ALA A 117 -5.97 -0.37 5.09
C ALA A 117 -6.55 1.04 5.21
N ALA A 118 -7.09 1.42 6.37
CA ALA A 118 -7.64 2.76 6.62
C ALA A 118 -6.55 3.84 6.66
N ILE A 119 -5.40 3.59 7.30
CA ILE A 119 -4.26 4.53 7.31
C ILE A 119 -3.77 4.76 5.87
N GLU A 120 -3.66 3.70 5.06
CA GLU A 120 -3.29 3.82 3.65
C GLU A 120 -4.33 4.60 2.85
N ALA A 121 -5.62 4.32 3.05
CA ALA A 121 -6.73 5.02 2.41
C ALA A 121 -6.72 6.53 2.71
N TRP A 122 -6.65 6.90 3.99
CA TRP A 122 -6.56 8.30 4.41
C TRP A 122 -5.29 8.99 3.89
N GLY A 123 -4.16 8.27 3.87
CA GLY A 123 -2.93 8.75 3.26
C GLY A 123 -3.05 9.05 1.77
N LYS A 124 -3.71 8.17 0.98
CA LYS A 124 -3.99 8.41 -0.45
C LYS A 124 -4.85 9.66 -0.67
N LEU A 125 -5.79 9.92 0.24
CA LEU A 125 -6.67 11.10 0.22
C LEU A 125 -6.00 12.37 0.79
N ASN A 126 -4.73 12.30 1.19
CA ASN A 126 -3.99 13.39 1.86
C ASN A 126 -4.67 13.89 3.15
N LYS A 127 -5.35 12.97 3.86
CA LYS A 127 -6.05 13.17 5.12
C LYS A 127 -5.19 12.65 6.27
N ILE A 128 -4.15 13.42 6.61
CA ILE A 128 -3.06 12.96 7.47
C ILE A 128 -3.53 12.80 8.92
N GLU A 129 -4.37 13.72 9.39
CA GLU A 129 -4.91 13.75 10.75
C GLU A 129 -5.82 12.53 10.99
N GLU A 130 -6.61 12.13 10.00
CA GLU A 130 -7.44 10.92 10.03
C GLU A 130 -6.58 9.64 10.05
N ALA A 131 -5.49 9.61 9.26
CA ALA A 131 -4.53 8.51 9.28
C ALA A 131 -3.85 8.38 10.66
N GLU A 132 -3.49 9.50 11.29
CA GLU A 132 -2.94 9.56 12.64
C GLU A 132 -3.93 9.04 13.68
N ALA A 133 -5.20 9.48 13.62
CA ALA A 133 -6.24 9.03 14.54
C ALA A 133 -6.43 7.50 14.49
N VAL A 134 -6.43 6.90 13.29
CA VAL A 134 -6.48 5.45 13.13
C VAL A 134 -5.24 4.76 13.72
N PHE A 135 -4.04 5.33 13.52
CA PHE A 135 -2.81 4.77 14.07
C PHE A 135 -2.77 4.83 15.61
N GLU A 136 -3.22 5.92 16.22
CA GLU A 136 -3.32 6.02 17.68
C GLU A 136 -4.32 5.00 18.22
N LYS A 137 -5.47 4.84 17.55
CA LYS A 137 -6.45 3.79 17.90
C LYS A 137 -5.83 2.40 17.81
N MET A 138 -5.09 2.10 16.75
CA MET A 138 -4.35 0.85 16.57
C MET A 138 -3.31 0.66 17.71
N SER A 139 -2.54 1.69 18.04
CA SER A 139 -1.51 1.64 19.09
C SER A 139 -2.10 1.40 20.48
N ASN A 140 -3.26 2.01 20.78
CA ASN A 140 -3.95 1.84 22.06
C ASN A 140 -4.69 0.51 22.17
N THR A 141 -5.16 -0.06 21.05
CA THR A 141 -5.92 -1.32 21.04
C THR A 141 -5.00 -2.54 21.09
N PHE A 142 -3.85 -2.48 20.40
CA PHE A 142 -2.96 -3.64 20.24
C PHE A 142 -1.66 -3.49 21.03
N LYS A 143 -1.45 -4.39 22.00
CA LYS A 143 -0.30 -4.36 22.92
C LYS A 143 1.08 -4.35 22.26
N LYS A 144 1.22 -4.89 21.05
CA LYS A 144 2.51 -4.99 20.35
C LYS A 144 2.36 -4.73 18.86
N LEU A 145 2.90 -3.61 18.41
CA LEU A 145 3.01 -3.30 16.99
C LEU A 145 4.37 -3.74 16.45
N SER A 146 4.37 -4.37 15.27
CA SER A 146 5.58 -4.64 14.47
C SER A 146 5.93 -3.48 13.52
N SER A 147 7.15 -3.50 12.98
CA SER A 147 7.66 -2.53 12.00
C SER A 147 6.72 -2.25 10.82
N LYS A 148 6.03 -3.28 10.33
CA LYS A 148 5.05 -3.15 9.24
C LYS A 148 3.85 -2.26 9.59
N HIS A 149 3.47 -2.12 10.86
CA HIS A 149 2.39 -1.21 11.26
C HIS A 149 2.86 0.26 11.29
N TYR A 150 4.06 0.50 11.83
CA TYR A 150 4.70 1.83 11.79
C TYR A 150 4.99 2.29 10.36
N TYR A 151 5.41 1.35 9.50
CA TYR A 151 5.66 1.61 8.09
C TYR A 151 4.45 2.26 7.37
N VAL A 152 3.22 1.81 7.66
CA VAL A 152 2.04 2.34 6.94
C VAL A 152 1.88 3.84 7.19
N LEU A 153 1.96 4.29 8.44
CA LEU A 153 1.88 5.72 8.76
C LEU A 153 3.12 6.49 8.29
N LEU A 154 4.31 5.87 8.38
CA LEU A 154 5.52 6.49 7.85
C LEU A 154 5.46 6.74 6.34
N LYS A 155 4.87 5.82 5.57
CA LYS A 155 4.61 5.99 4.13
C LYS A 155 3.70 7.20 3.88
N VAL A 156 2.67 7.41 4.70
CA VAL A 156 1.82 8.60 4.65
C VAL A 156 2.64 9.88 4.86
N TYR A 157 3.49 9.92 5.89
CA TYR A 157 4.34 11.08 6.15
C TYR A 157 5.38 11.32 5.05
N ALA A 158 5.96 10.26 4.47
CA ALA A 158 6.90 10.37 3.35
C ALA A 158 6.24 11.03 2.14
N ASN A 159 5.05 10.55 1.76
CA ASN A 159 4.29 11.10 0.63
C ASN A 159 3.81 12.54 0.91
N GLY A 160 3.37 12.81 2.14
CA GLY A 160 2.94 14.14 2.59
C GLY A 160 4.08 15.09 2.98
N LYS A 161 5.35 14.70 2.76
CA LYS A 161 6.57 15.46 3.12
C LYS A 161 6.60 15.94 4.58
N LYS A 162 6.05 15.16 5.51
CA LYS A 162 5.97 15.48 6.95
C LYS A 162 7.21 14.98 7.70
N LEU A 163 8.37 15.58 7.45
CA LEU A 163 9.66 15.14 8.01
C LEU A 163 9.65 15.03 9.53
N THR A 164 9.16 16.05 10.24
CA THR A 164 9.16 16.07 11.71
C THR A 164 8.31 14.93 12.28
N LYS A 165 7.07 14.79 11.80
CA LYS A 165 6.15 13.72 12.22
C LYS A 165 6.74 12.32 11.95
N GLY A 166 7.41 12.13 10.81
CA GLY A 166 8.08 10.87 10.50
C GLY A 166 9.26 10.54 11.42
N LYS A 167 10.05 11.55 11.83
CA LYS A 167 11.12 11.36 12.82
C LYS A 167 10.57 10.97 14.19
N ASP A 168 9.51 11.64 14.62
CA ASP A 168 8.87 11.37 15.91
C ASP A 168 8.28 9.95 15.94
N LEU A 169 7.71 9.49 14.82
CA LEU A 169 7.19 8.13 14.69
C LEU A 169 8.30 7.07 14.80
N VAL A 170 9.46 7.29 14.18
CA VAL A 170 10.60 6.36 14.31
C VAL A 170 11.16 6.34 15.72
N LYS A 171 11.23 7.48 16.39
CA LYS A 171 11.62 7.54 17.80
C LYS A 171 10.66 6.72 18.65
N ARG A 172 9.34 6.91 18.48
CA ARG A 172 8.31 6.12 19.17
C ARG A 172 8.44 4.62 18.91
N MET A 173 8.76 4.24 17.67
CA MET A 173 9.00 2.85 17.28
C MET A 173 10.20 2.25 18.03
N ALA A 174 11.31 3.01 18.14
CA ALA A 174 12.48 2.60 18.90
C ALA A 174 12.21 2.50 20.40
N ASP A 175 11.50 3.48 20.99
CA ASP A 175 11.08 3.47 22.40
C ASP A 175 10.17 2.27 22.74
N SER A 176 9.47 1.74 21.73
CA SER A 176 8.64 0.53 21.83
C SER A 176 9.41 -0.78 21.64
N ASN A 177 10.75 -0.73 21.59
CA ASN A 177 11.63 -1.86 21.27
C ASN A 177 11.26 -2.58 19.96
N CYS A 178 10.85 -1.81 18.94
CA CYS A 178 10.51 -2.34 17.63
C CYS A 178 11.63 -2.06 16.63
N ASP A 179 12.29 -3.11 16.15
CA ASP A 179 13.38 -3.01 15.18
C ASP A 179 12.90 -2.44 13.84
N ILE A 180 13.67 -1.54 13.25
CA ILE A 180 13.38 -0.94 11.93
C ILE A 180 13.56 -2.00 10.84
N GLY A 181 12.45 -2.37 10.19
CA GLY A 181 12.45 -3.31 9.08
C GLY A 181 12.85 -2.69 7.73
N PRO A 182 13.12 -3.53 6.71
CA PRO A 182 13.63 -3.07 5.42
C PRO A 182 12.69 -2.06 4.70
N LEU A 183 11.37 -2.28 4.77
CA LEU A 183 10.38 -1.37 4.21
C LEU A 183 10.31 -0.01 4.94
N THR A 184 10.55 -0.02 6.26
CA THR A 184 10.59 1.20 7.07
C THR A 184 11.82 2.03 6.72
N TRP A 185 12.97 1.40 6.44
CA TRP A 185 14.15 2.09 5.91
C TRP A 185 13.90 2.76 4.56
N ASP A 186 13.29 2.07 3.60
CA ASP A 186 12.94 2.64 2.29
C ASP A 186 12.03 3.88 2.44
N ALA A 187 11.02 3.81 3.30
CA ALA A 187 10.15 4.96 3.59
C ALA A 187 10.90 6.11 4.26
N LEU A 188 11.86 5.84 5.16
CA LEU A 188 12.68 6.88 5.78
C LEU A 188 13.56 7.59 4.77
N VAL A 189 14.23 6.84 3.88
CA VAL A 189 15.07 7.42 2.84
C VAL A 189 14.25 8.37 1.98
N LYS A 190 13.07 7.94 1.51
CA LYS A 190 12.14 8.78 0.74
C LYS A 190 11.72 10.04 1.51
N LEU A 191 11.46 9.93 2.82
CA LEU A 191 11.11 11.06 3.68
C LEU A 191 12.25 12.09 3.77
N TYR A 192 13.49 11.66 4.01
CA TYR A 192 14.64 12.57 4.15
C TYR A 192 15.06 13.18 2.81
N VAL A 193 15.09 12.38 1.74
CA VAL A 193 15.35 12.83 0.37
C VAL A 193 14.30 13.85 -0.06
N GLY A 194 13.01 13.57 0.17
CA GLY A 194 11.91 14.50 -0.15
C GLY A 194 11.94 15.81 0.63
N ALA A 195 12.66 15.86 1.75
CA ALA A 195 12.92 17.05 2.54
C ALA A 195 14.27 17.72 2.23
N GLY A 196 14.97 17.29 1.17
CA GLY A 196 16.26 17.83 0.74
C GLY A 196 17.44 17.43 1.62
N GLN A 197 17.28 16.46 2.52
CA GLN A 197 18.32 15.98 3.45
C GLN A 197 18.95 14.67 2.95
N LEU A 198 19.46 14.68 1.72
CA LEU A 198 20.02 13.51 1.03
C LEU A 198 21.20 12.89 1.81
N GLU A 199 22.12 13.74 2.25
CA GLU A 199 23.36 13.33 2.93
C GLU A 199 23.06 12.67 4.28
N LYS A 200 21.96 13.07 4.93
CA LYS A 200 21.48 12.41 6.15
C LYS A 200 20.80 11.08 5.85
N ALA A 201 20.02 11.00 4.78
CA ALA A 201 19.41 9.73 4.35
C ALA A 201 20.48 8.67 4.11
N ASP A 202 21.56 9.08 3.45
CA ASP A 202 22.73 8.27 3.11
C ASP A 202 23.50 7.82 4.37
N SER A 203 23.90 8.77 5.22
CA SER A 203 24.55 8.47 6.50
C SER A 203 23.73 7.49 7.36
N MET A 204 22.39 7.64 7.37
CA MET A 204 21.50 6.72 8.08
C MET A 204 21.51 5.31 7.49
N LEU A 205 21.47 5.16 6.15
CA LEU A 205 21.54 3.85 5.50
C LEU A 205 22.87 3.16 5.77
N GLN A 206 23.99 3.88 5.65
CA GLN A 206 25.32 3.35 5.91
C GLN A 206 25.45 2.85 7.35
N LYS A 207 25.00 3.65 8.32
CA LYS A 207 24.95 3.23 9.72
C LYS A 207 24.05 2.01 9.91
N ALA A 208 22.91 1.97 9.22
CA ALA A 208 21.99 0.85 9.31
C ALA A 208 22.56 -0.45 8.74
N ALA A 209 23.36 -0.39 7.67
CA ALA A 209 24.04 -1.55 7.08
C ALA A 209 25.00 -2.23 8.07
N GLN A 210 25.65 -1.43 8.91
CA GLN A 210 26.68 -1.88 9.86
C GLN A 210 26.08 -2.36 11.20
N THR A 211 25.00 -1.73 11.66
CA THR A 211 24.54 -1.87 13.06
C THR A 211 23.21 -2.58 13.22
N ASN A 212 22.35 -2.66 12.19
CA ASN A 212 21.02 -3.23 12.33
C ASN A 212 20.97 -4.72 11.95
N ARG A 213 20.16 -5.47 12.70
CA ARG A 213 19.84 -6.87 12.39
C ARG A 213 19.10 -7.00 11.06
N MET A 214 18.23 -6.06 10.74
CA MET A 214 17.51 -6.01 9.46
C MET A 214 18.14 -4.95 8.56
N LYS A 215 18.73 -5.41 7.45
CA LYS A 215 19.41 -4.54 6.49
C LYS A 215 18.39 -3.77 5.62
N PRO A 216 18.71 -2.53 5.20
CA PRO A 216 17.91 -1.79 4.22
C PRO A 216 17.82 -2.53 2.88
N LEU A 217 16.76 -2.23 2.10
CA LEU A 217 16.61 -2.77 0.74
C LEU A 217 17.59 -2.11 -0.23
N PHE A 218 18.06 -2.87 -1.22
CA PHE A 218 18.89 -2.37 -2.33
C PHE A 218 18.27 -1.12 -3.00
N ASN A 219 16.95 -1.12 -3.20
CA ASN A 219 16.20 0.00 -3.76
C ASN A 219 16.37 1.32 -2.97
N SER A 220 16.63 1.23 -1.66
CA SER A 220 16.87 2.40 -0.81
C SER A 220 18.19 3.07 -1.18
N TYR A 221 19.24 2.29 -1.44
CA TYR A 221 20.54 2.80 -1.90
C TYR A 221 20.46 3.34 -3.33
N MET A 222 19.74 2.63 -4.22
CA MET A 222 19.50 3.10 -5.59
C MET A 222 18.81 4.47 -5.61
N THR A 223 17.84 4.69 -4.72
CA THR A 223 17.17 6.00 -4.58
C THR A 223 18.17 7.10 -4.21
N ILE A 224 19.14 6.84 -3.35
CA ILE A 224 20.16 7.82 -2.95
C ILE A 224 21.12 8.11 -4.10
N MET A 225 21.62 7.05 -4.75
CA MET A 225 22.50 7.14 -5.90
C MET A 225 21.88 7.97 -7.02
N GLU A 226 20.63 7.69 -7.41
CA GLU A 226 19.91 8.47 -8.43
C GLU A 226 19.81 9.96 -8.09
N GLN A 227 19.68 10.29 -6.80
CA GLN A 227 19.60 11.69 -6.36
C GLN A 227 20.96 12.38 -6.38
N TYR A 228 22.05 11.71 -6.01
CA TYR A 228 23.40 12.24 -6.19
C TYR A 228 23.72 12.43 -7.68
N SER A 229 23.39 11.48 -8.54
CA SER A 229 23.56 11.60 -9.99
C SER A 229 22.79 12.80 -10.56
N LYS A 230 21.53 13.02 -10.14
CA LYS A 230 20.73 14.20 -10.54
C LYS A 230 21.34 15.53 -10.10
N LYS A 231 22.07 15.55 -8.98
CA LYS A 231 22.81 16.72 -8.50
C LYS A 231 24.18 16.90 -9.17
N GLY A 232 24.61 15.96 -10.02
CA GLY A 232 25.95 15.97 -10.65
C GLY A 232 27.08 15.54 -9.71
N ASP A 233 26.77 14.97 -8.54
CA ASP A 233 27.74 14.47 -7.57
C ASP A 233 28.13 13.02 -7.91
N THR A 234 29.04 12.88 -8.86
CA THR A 234 29.50 11.56 -9.35
C THR A 234 30.28 10.80 -8.29
N HIS A 235 31.00 11.49 -7.41
CA HIS A 235 31.80 10.86 -6.36
C HIS A 235 30.92 10.09 -5.36
N ASN A 236 29.87 10.74 -4.83
CA ASN A 236 28.96 10.07 -3.91
C ASN A 236 28.07 9.03 -4.60
N ALA A 237 27.70 9.25 -5.87
CA ALA A 237 26.95 8.28 -6.65
C ALA A 237 27.73 6.97 -6.87
N GLU A 238 29.03 7.05 -7.17
CA GLU A 238 29.88 5.87 -7.40
C GLU A 238 30.23 5.12 -6.10
N ARG A 239 30.33 5.84 -4.98
CA ARG A 239 30.63 5.25 -3.67
C ARG A 239 29.55 4.27 -3.20
N ASP A 240 28.29 4.51 -3.54
CA ASP A 240 27.17 3.67 -3.11
C ASP A 240 27.03 2.36 -3.93
N ILE A 241 27.95 2.10 -4.88
CA ILE A 241 28.02 0.87 -5.71
C ILE A 241 28.88 -0.24 -5.06
N LEU A 242 29.72 0.09 -4.06
CA LEU A 242 30.66 -0.83 -3.39
C LEU A 242 30.20 -1.25 -1.99
#